data_AF-A0A7X5R6I2-F1
#
_entry.id   AF-A0A7X5R6I2-F1
#
_cell.length_a   1.000
_cell.length_b   1.000
_cell.length_c   1.000
_cell.angle_alpha   90.00
_cell.angle_beta   90.00
_cell.angle_gamma   90.00
#
_symmetry.space_group_name_H-M   'P 1'
#
loop_
_entity.id
_entity.type
_entity.pdbx_description
1 polymer ?
#
loop_
_entity_poly.entity_id
_entity_poly.type
_entity_poly.pdbx_seq_one_letter_code
_entity_poly.pdbx_strand_id
1 'polypeptide(L)'
;MINLLITIVFLGILIILAILALIHSVIVSKTQEERYPYTTLENEEKSLGFFLPCLVLIFSLGFFIYFCADIPSARSGGEVIYVDELPDVIQTSHYSHIYSKKYPELNGLKNFNPYKYEKYGHYRIRYTKLTKHFLDIEKLD
;
A
#
# COMPACT_ATOMS: atom_id res chain seq x y z
N MET A 1 9.52 7.85 1.73
CA MET A 1 9.62 6.74 2.72
C MET A 1 8.64 6.84 3.88
N ILE A 2 8.48 8.00 4.55
CA ILE A 2 7.60 8.14 5.74
C ILE A 2 6.16 7.65 5.49
N ASN A 3 5.55 8.02 4.35
CA ASN A 3 4.19 7.59 4.02
C ASN A 3 4.05 6.07 3.84
N LEU A 4 5.07 5.40 3.29
CA LEU A 4 5.05 3.94 3.13
C LEU A 4 5.16 3.23 4.48
N LEU A 5 6.04 3.74 5.37
CA LEU A 5 6.20 3.21 6.72
C LEU A 5 4.92 3.35 7.53
N ILE A 6 4.26 4.52 7.48
CA ILE A 6 2.98 4.76 8.15
C ILE A 6 1.91 3.78 7.64
N THR A 7 1.81 3.58 6.32
CA THR A 7 0.85 2.63 5.73
C THR A 7 1.09 1.20 6.21
N ILE A 8 2.36 0.75 6.27
CA ILE A 8 2.71 -0.60 6.74
C ILE A 8 2.34 -0.77 8.22
N VAL A 9 2.63 0.22 9.06
CA VAL A 9 2.28 0.19 10.50
C VAL A 9 0.77 0.15 10.67
N PHE A 10 0.02 0.96 9.94
CA PHE A 10 -1.44 0.98 10.01
C PHE A 10 -2.07 -0.35 9.58
N LEU A 11 -1.57 -0.95 8.49
CA LEU A 11 -1.97 -2.29 8.06
C LEU A 11 -1.66 -3.36 9.11
N GLY A 12 -0.48 -3.28 9.75
CA GLY A 12 -0.12 -4.18 10.85
C GLY A 12 -1.12 -4.11 12.02
N ILE A 13 -1.49 -2.89 12.42
CA ILE A 13 -2.49 -2.67 13.48
C ILE A 13 -3.86 -3.25 13.08
N LEU A 14 -4.30 -3.02 11.83
CA LEU A 14 -5.56 -3.57 11.32
C LEU A 14 -5.58 -5.10 11.36
N ILE A 15 -4.49 -5.74 10.96
CA ILE A 15 -4.37 -7.21 11.01
C ILE A 15 -4.49 -7.70 12.46
N ILE A 16 -3.81 -7.06 13.41
CA ILE A 16 -3.88 -7.42 14.83
C ILE A 16 -5.31 -7.29 15.36
N LEU A 17 -6.00 -6.18 15.06
CA LEU A 17 -7.39 -5.96 15.49
C LEU A 17 -8.34 -7.01 14.90
N ALA A 18 -8.16 -7.36 13.62
CA ALA A 18 -8.99 -8.37 12.98
C ALA A 18 -8.75 -9.78 13.53
N ILE A 19 -7.51 -10.13 13.91
CA ILE A 19 -7.21 -11.38 14.64
C ILE A 19 -7.91 -11.38 16.01
N LEU A 20 -7.84 -10.27 16.77
CA LEU A 20 -8.51 -10.17 18.07
C LEU A 20 -10.03 -10.31 17.95
N ALA A 21 -10.64 -9.68 16.94
CA ALA A 21 -12.07 -9.81 16.66
C ALA A 21 -12.46 -11.25 16.30
N LEU A 22 -11.63 -11.94 15.52
CA LEU A 22 -11.84 -13.35 15.17
C LEU A 22 -11.75 -14.26 16.40
N ILE A 23 -10.74 -14.07 17.25
CA ILE A 23 -10.61 -14.81 18.52
C ILE A 23 -11.84 -14.58 19.40
N HIS A 24 -12.27 -13.32 19.55
CA HIS A 24 -13.46 -12.99 20.32
C HIS A 24 -14.72 -13.68 19.77
N SER A 25 -14.92 -13.66 18.46
CA SER A 25 -16.03 -14.32 17.78
C SER A 25 -16.07 -15.84 18.06
N VAL A 26 -14.89 -16.49 18.01
CA VAL A 26 -14.76 -17.94 18.31
C VAL A 26 -15.02 -18.25 19.79
N ILE A 27 -14.59 -17.38 20.72
CA ILE A 27 -14.86 -17.57 22.15
C ILE A 27 -16.35 -17.45 22.44
N VAL A 28 -17.01 -16.42 21.88
CA VAL A 28 -18.45 -16.18 22.04
C VAL A 28 -19.27 -17.31 21.41
N SER A 29 -18.87 -17.83 20.25
CA SER A 29 -19.58 -18.95 19.62
C SER A 29 -19.54 -20.21 20.48
N LYS A 30 -18.38 -20.57 21.01
CA LYS A 30 -18.23 -21.73 21.91
C LYS A 30 -18.98 -21.58 23.24
N THR A 31 -18.92 -20.41 23.86
CA THR A 31 -19.58 -20.19 25.17
C THR A 31 -21.10 -20.14 25.11
N GLN A 32 -21.69 -19.72 23.98
CA GLN A 32 -23.14 -19.75 23.83
C GLN A 32 -23.66 -21.14 23.42
N GLU A 33 -22.84 -21.97 22.76
CA GLU A 33 -23.24 -23.31 22.29
C GLU A 33 -23.48 -24.25 23.49
N GLU A 34 -22.78 -24.01 24.61
CA GLU A 34 -22.98 -24.71 25.88
C GLU A 34 -24.23 -24.27 26.67
N ARG A 35 -24.83 -23.10 26.38
CA ARG A 35 -25.90 -22.53 27.22
C ARG A 35 -27.30 -22.59 26.61
N TYR A 36 -27.47 -22.42 25.30
CA TYR A 36 -28.80 -22.39 24.67
C TYR A 36 -28.74 -22.87 23.20
N PRO A 37 -29.69 -23.69 22.73
CA PRO A 37 -29.81 -24.01 21.30
C PRO A 37 -30.29 -22.78 20.52
N TYR A 38 -29.55 -22.42 19.47
CA TYR A 38 -29.68 -21.16 18.75
C TYR A 38 -30.95 -20.99 17.93
N THR A 39 -31.42 -19.73 17.84
CA THR A 39 -32.43 -19.30 16.85
C THR A 39 -31.78 -18.92 15.51
N THR A 40 -32.54 -18.89 14.42
CA THR A 40 -32.02 -18.57 13.07
C THR A 40 -31.32 -17.20 12.98
N LEU A 41 -31.80 -16.20 13.74
CA LEU A 41 -31.24 -14.84 13.75
C LEU A 41 -29.85 -14.79 14.43
N GLU A 42 -29.66 -15.52 15.54
CA GLU A 42 -28.35 -15.62 16.22
C GLU A 42 -27.30 -16.35 15.37
N ASN A 43 -27.72 -17.29 14.53
CA ASN A 43 -26.83 -17.99 13.62
C ASN A 43 -26.32 -17.07 12.50
N GLU A 44 -27.16 -16.17 11.99
CA GLU A 44 -26.76 -15.15 11.01
C GLU A 44 -25.78 -14.13 11.61
N GLU A 45 -26.03 -13.66 12.84
CA GLU A 45 -25.14 -12.73 13.54
C GLU A 45 -23.76 -13.34 13.86
N LYS A 46 -23.71 -14.62 14.28
CA LYS A 46 -22.44 -15.35 14.48
C LYS A 46 -21.67 -15.53 13.18
N SER A 47 -22.39 -15.91 12.12
CA SER A 47 -21.82 -16.04 10.78
C SER A 47 -21.18 -14.72 10.37
N LEU A 48 -21.91 -13.61 10.47
CA LEU A 48 -21.40 -12.28 10.15
C LEU A 48 -20.18 -11.88 11.02
N GLY A 49 -20.25 -12.14 12.33
CA GLY A 49 -19.18 -11.89 13.29
C GLY A 49 -17.91 -12.72 13.05
N PHE A 50 -18.00 -13.81 12.29
CA PHE A 50 -16.85 -14.60 11.84
C PHE A 50 -16.37 -14.20 10.44
N PHE A 51 -17.29 -13.99 9.50
CA PHE A 51 -16.97 -13.67 8.10
C PHE A 51 -16.34 -12.28 7.95
N LEU A 52 -16.84 -11.27 8.67
CA LEU A 52 -16.32 -9.90 8.57
C LEU A 52 -14.82 -9.78 8.94
N PRO A 53 -14.34 -10.29 10.11
CA PRO A 53 -12.92 -10.24 10.42
C PRO A 53 -12.07 -11.08 9.46
N CYS A 54 -12.57 -12.22 8.95
CA CYS A 54 -11.88 -13.01 7.93
C CYS A 54 -11.65 -12.21 6.65
N LEU A 55 -12.68 -11.50 6.18
CA LEU A 55 -12.60 -10.68 4.98
C LEU A 55 -11.60 -9.54 5.17
N VAL A 56 -11.66 -8.83 6.30
CA VAL A 56 -10.70 -7.78 6.66
C VAL A 56 -9.28 -8.33 6.70
N LEU A 57 -9.05 -9.53 7.25
CA LEU A 57 -7.73 -10.16 7.28
C LEU A 57 -7.19 -10.46 5.89
N ILE A 58 -8.00 -11.06 5.02
CA ILE A 58 -7.58 -11.42 3.65
C ILE A 58 -7.16 -10.16 2.88
N PHE A 59 -7.99 -9.12 2.90
CA PHE A 59 -7.66 -7.87 2.23
C PHE A 59 -6.44 -7.19 2.84
N SER A 60 -6.38 -7.07 4.16
CA SER A 60 -5.27 -6.41 4.85
C SER A 60 -3.94 -7.13 4.63
N LEU A 61 -3.95 -8.47 4.64
CA LEU A 61 -2.77 -9.28 4.37
C LEU A 61 -2.31 -9.14 2.92
N GLY A 62 -3.24 -9.15 1.96
CA GLY A 62 -2.92 -8.91 0.55
C GLY A 62 -2.26 -7.55 0.33
N PHE A 63 -2.83 -6.49 0.92
CA PHE A 63 -2.24 -5.15 0.90
C PHE A 63 -0.87 -5.10 1.60
N PHE A 64 -0.75 -5.74 2.76
CA PHE A 64 0.51 -5.79 3.51
C PHE A 64 1.63 -6.45 2.70
N ILE A 65 1.35 -7.60 2.08
CA ILE A 65 2.30 -8.29 1.21
C ILE A 65 2.68 -7.41 0.02
N TYR A 66 1.70 -6.76 -0.62
CA TYR A 66 1.94 -5.86 -1.76
C TYR A 66 2.91 -4.72 -1.40
N PHE A 67 2.72 -4.06 -0.25
CA PHE A 67 3.63 -3.00 0.19
C PHE A 67 4.99 -3.52 0.67
N CYS A 68 5.02 -4.69 1.32
CA CYS A 68 6.27 -5.31 1.76
C CYS A 68 7.14 -5.81 0.60
N ALA A 69 6.53 -6.23 -0.51
CA ALA A 69 7.25 -6.68 -1.70
C ALA A 69 8.13 -5.58 -2.33
N ASP A 70 7.86 -4.31 -2.01
CA ASP A 70 8.64 -3.17 -2.50
C ASP A 70 9.83 -2.82 -1.59
N ILE A 71 9.89 -3.35 -0.36
CA ILE A 71 10.99 -3.13 0.58
C ILE A 71 12.31 -3.71 0.05
N PRO A 72 12.38 -4.95 -0.49
CA PRO A 72 13.59 -5.47 -1.12
C PRO A 72 14.05 -4.61 -2.29
N SER A 73 13.11 -4.16 -3.14
CA SER A 73 13.41 -3.27 -4.29
C SER A 73 14.02 -1.96 -3.81
N ALA A 74 13.47 -1.32 -2.77
CA ALA A 74 14.05 -0.12 -2.19
C ALA A 74 15.46 -0.38 -1.60
N ARG A 75 15.68 -1.54 -0.95
CA ARG A 75 16.98 -1.89 -0.36
C ARG A 75 18.05 -2.25 -1.40
N SER A 76 17.67 -2.80 -2.55
CA SER A 76 18.60 -3.11 -3.65
C SER A 76 18.94 -1.90 -4.52
N GLY A 77 18.48 -0.69 -4.16
CA GLY A 77 18.70 0.54 -4.92
C GLY A 77 17.60 0.91 -5.90
N GLY A 78 16.51 0.14 -5.96
CA GLY A 78 15.38 0.37 -6.85
C GLY A 78 15.62 -0.03 -8.30
N GLU A 79 14.62 0.23 -9.13
CA GLU A 79 14.76 0.33 -10.58
C GLU A 79 15.44 1.65 -10.93
N VAL A 80 16.28 1.62 -11.97
CA VAL A 80 17.08 2.76 -12.42
C VAL A 80 16.68 3.11 -13.85
N ILE A 81 16.39 4.38 -14.09
CA ILE A 81 16.18 4.91 -15.45
C ILE A 81 17.03 6.16 -15.66
N TYR A 82 17.55 6.31 -16.87
CA TYR A 82 18.31 7.48 -17.29
C TYR A 82 17.45 8.33 -18.22
N VAL A 83 17.33 9.62 -17.92
CA VAL A 83 16.45 10.53 -18.65
C VAL A 83 17.15 11.86 -18.91
N ASP A 84 16.99 12.39 -20.12
CA ASP A 84 17.50 13.73 -20.46
C ASP A 84 16.51 14.87 -20.13
N GLU A 85 15.30 14.51 -19.71
CA GLU A 85 14.22 15.43 -19.41
C GLU A 85 13.36 14.86 -18.29
N LEU A 86 13.06 15.68 -17.29
CA LEU A 86 12.21 15.29 -16.18
C LEU A 86 10.74 15.26 -16.58
N PRO A 87 9.93 14.34 -16.03
CA PRO A 87 8.50 14.28 -16.33
C PRO A 87 7.78 15.52 -15.80
N ASP A 88 6.67 15.87 -16.43
CA ASP A 88 5.78 16.95 -15.98
C ASP A 88 4.89 16.51 -14.83
N VAL A 89 4.42 17.48 -14.05
CA VAL A 89 3.34 17.28 -13.07
C VAL A 89 2.05 17.78 -13.72
N ILE A 90 1.11 16.86 -13.94
CA ILE A 90 -0.25 17.23 -14.30
C ILE A 90 -1.02 17.37 -12.99
N GLN A 91 -1.48 18.60 -12.72
CA GLN A 91 -2.31 18.91 -11.57
C GLN A 91 -3.77 19.08 -12.01
N THR A 92 -4.66 18.42 -11.29
CA THR A 92 -6.11 18.65 -11.29
C THR A 92 -6.49 19.26 -9.94
N SER A 93 -7.77 19.64 -9.73
CA SER A 93 -8.21 20.28 -8.47
C SER A 93 -7.97 19.42 -7.22
N HIS A 94 -7.86 18.10 -7.36
CA HIS A 94 -7.72 17.17 -6.24
C HIS A 94 -6.50 16.25 -6.32
N TYR A 95 -5.86 16.14 -7.49
CA TYR A 95 -4.81 15.16 -7.71
C TYR A 95 -3.68 15.74 -8.55
N SER A 96 -2.44 15.47 -8.14
CA SER A 96 -1.25 15.67 -8.96
C SER A 96 -0.68 14.32 -9.38
N HIS A 97 -0.38 14.15 -10.66
CA HIS A 97 0.31 12.96 -11.14
C HIS A 97 1.49 13.30 -12.05
N ILE A 98 2.52 12.46 -11.99
CA ILE A 98 3.71 12.57 -12.84
C ILE A 98 3.39 11.97 -14.22
N TYR A 99 3.72 12.71 -15.27
CA TYR A 99 3.51 12.32 -16.66
C TYR A 99 4.71 12.67 -17.54
N SER A 100 5.17 11.71 -18.33
CA SER A 100 6.11 11.90 -19.43
C SER A 100 5.66 11.12 -20.64
N LYS A 101 5.74 11.79 -21.80
CA LYS A 101 5.54 11.14 -23.09
C LYS A 101 6.78 10.35 -23.53
N LYS A 102 7.98 10.82 -23.18
CA LYS A 102 9.26 10.21 -23.58
C LYS A 102 9.63 9.01 -22.72
N TYR A 103 9.27 9.04 -21.44
CA TYR A 103 9.60 7.98 -20.47
C TYR A 103 8.33 7.50 -19.74
N PRO A 104 7.52 6.64 -20.38
CA PRO A 104 6.27 6.13 -19.80
C PRO A 104 6.46 5.36 -18.50
N GLU A 105 7.65 4.82 -18.26
CA GLU A 105 8.01 4.13 -17.02
C GLU A 105 7.86 5.05 -15.80
N LEU A 106 8.13 6.34 -15.98
CA LEU A 106 8.03 7.35 -14.93
C LEU A 106 6.59 7.80 -14.63
N ASN A 107 5.62 7.41 -15.45
CA ASN A 107 4.22 7.79 -15.24
C ASN A 107 3.69 7.21 -13.92
N GLY A 108 3.06 8.07 -13.13
CA GLY A 108 2.55 7.70 -11.81
C GLY A 108 3.62 7.57 -10.73
N LEU A 109 4.84 8.11 -10.93
CA LEU A 109 5.82 8.20 -9.85
C LEU A 109 5.23 8.93 -8.65
N LYS A 110 5.35 8.31 -7.47
CA LYS A 110 4.83 8.85 -6.21
C LYS A 110 5.95 9.56 -5.45
N ASN A 111 5.62 10.69 -4.81
CA ASN A 111 6.53 11.52 -4.02
C ASN A 111 7.70 12.13 -4.81
N PHE A 112 7.56 12.25 -6.12
CA PHE A 112 8.51 12.97 -6.96
C PHE A 112 8.04 14.41 -7.17
N ASN A 113 8.96 15.36 -7.02
CA ASN A 113 8.70 16.77 -7.33
C ASN A 113 9.74 17.26 -8.35
N PRO A 114 9.42 17.28 -9.65
CA PRO A 114 10.35 17.71 -10.69
C PRO A 114 10.70 19.19 -10.60
N TYR A 115 9.86 20.03 -9.98
CA TYR A 115 10.12 21.47 -9.85
C TYR A 115 11.31 21.80 -8.93
N LYS A 116 11.86 20.81 -8.22
CA LYS A 116 13.08 20.98 -7.43
C LYS A 116 14.37 20.90 -8.27
N TYR A 117 14.26 20.53 -9.54
CA TYR A 117 15.38 20.25 -10.43
C TYR A 117 15.20 20.96 -11.77
N GLU A 118 16.27 21.09 -12.55
CA GLU A 118 16.19 21.64 -13.90
C GLU A 118 15.44 20.67 -14.81
N LYS A 119 14.50 21.18 -15.61
CA LYS A 119 13.66 20.37 -16.49
C LYS A 119 14.47 19.51 -17.47
N TYR A 120 15.55 20.07 -18.01
CA TYR A 120 16.43 19.44 -18.98
C TYR A 120 17.79 19.16 -18.35
N GLY A 121 18.33 17.97 -18.60
CA GLY A 121 19.60 17.51 -18.06
C GLY A 121 19.65 15.98 -18.04
N HIS A 122 20.84 15.39 -18.03
CA HIS A 122 20.96 13.95 -17.88
C HIS A 122 20.76 13.57 -16.42
N TYR A 123 19.75 12.76 -16.12
CA TYR A 123 19.40 12.36 -14.77
C TYR A 123 19.35 10.85 -14.67
N ARG A 124 19.86 10.32 -13.56
CA ARG A 124 19.60 8.96 -13.10
C ARG A 124 18.51 8.99 -12.03
N ILE A 125 17.33 8.47 -12.34
CA ILE A 125 16.21 8.38 -11.41
C ILE A 125 16.11 6.96 -10.87
N ARG A 126 15.98 6.84 -9.54
CA ARG A 126 15.75 5.59 -8.82
C ARG A 126 14.34 5.57 -8.24
N TYR A 127 13.64 4.48 -8.44
CA TYR A 127 12.28 4.29 -7.92
C TYR A 127 12.01 2.83 -7.58
N THR A 128 10.99 2.57 -6.78
CA THR A 128 10.61 1.19 -6.44
C THR A 128 9.79 0.54 -7.54
N LYS A 129 10.00 -0.75 -7.78
CA LYS A 129 9.44 -1.44 -8.95
C LYS A 129 7.91 -1.52 -8.93
N LEU A 130 7.30 -1.85 -7.79
CA LEU A 130 5.87 -2.14 -7.71
C LEU A 130 5.03 -0.89 -7.46
N THR A 131 5.38 -0.10 -6.44
CA THR A 131 4.57 1.06 -6.05
C THR A 131 4.97 2.36 -6.75
N LYS A 132 6.06 2.32 -7.53
CA LYS A 132 6.67 3.49 -8.20
C LYS A 132 6.97 4.64 -7.23
N HIS A 133 7.39 4.32 -6.02
CA HIS A 133 7.84 5.33 -5.08
C HIS A 133 9.21 5.85 -5.51
N PHE A 134 9.31 7.16 -5.67
CA PHE A 134 10.58 7.84 -5.87
C PHE A 134 11.53 7.58 -4.70
N LEU A 135 12.76 7.18 -5.02
CA LEU A 135 13.83 6.93 -4.06
C LEU A 135 14.85 8.05 -4.10
N ASP A 136 15.41 8.30 -5.28
CA ASP A 136 16.55 9.20 -5.44
C ASP A 136 16.68 9.70 -6.88
N ILE A 137 17.35 10.84 -7.06
CA ILE A 137 17.70 11.41 -8.37
C ILE A 137 19.11 11.99 -8.31
N GLU A 138 19.92 11.64 -9.29
CA GLU A 138 21.27 12.18 -9.48
C GLU A 138 21.35 12.82 -10.85
N LYS A 139 21.84 14.07 -10.94
CA LYS A 139 22.17 14.69 -12.21
C LYS A 139 23.54 14.17 -12.63
N LEU A 140 23.62 13.66 -13.86
CA LEU A 140 24.84 13.23 -14.50
C LEU A 140 25.29 14.40 -15.39
N ASP A 141 26.51 14.89 -15.17
CA ASP A 141 27.10 15.96 -15.99
C ASP A 141 27.38 15.49 -17.43
#